data_AF-A0A2D4FYS9-F1
#
_entry.id   AF-A0A2D4FYS9-F1
#
_cell.length_a   1.000
_cell.length_b   1.000
_cell.length_c   1.000
_cell.angle_alpha   90.00
_cell.angle_beta   90.00
_cell.angle_gamma   90.00
#
_symmetry.space_group_name_H-M   'P 1'
#
loop_
_entity.id
_entity.type
_entity.pdbx_description
1 polymer ?
#
loop_
_entity_poly.entity_id
_entity_poly.type
_entity_poly.pdbx_seq_one_letter_code
_entity_poly.pdbx_strand_id
1 'polypeptide(L)'
;MGFLHQLYLLLWKNVTLKRRSPWVLSFEIFIPLVLFFILLGLRQKKPTIAVKEVSYYTAAPLTSAGILPVMQSLCPDGQRDEFGFLQYSSSRVTQLLERLNEVVEKSNLFDPDHAGPEEELESLRRHLESLGSGTGPSTVETHFATHAAPGFSLDSIAKDKTELHRFLMQNLSLSNESVELLTGSSINLREVYRLVFGVSPGSADGFGPADKRHHPEKSFLGNLKMMEGGLVRQALRRPPKGAQRKAILRLFSHALGLASPMAEPPGSDSPQTFVRDVENILFTPPVLESLTCHQSQDKLRRILVIPESQQPLLQAYRASVCNRSASLRSDYFRQLAMEMKDQLEARKVAEQLKLDEVNHTAAQSHLHALLEDLMEMEKVLKDLDILSALAKLLPKGACAAKVAPAAPNS
;
A
#
# COMPACT_ATOMS: atom_id res chain seq x y z
N MET A 1 -14.70 12.28 -127.23
CA MET A 1 -15.87 12.42 -126.34
C MET A 1 -15.38 12.30 -124.90
N GLY A 2 -15.41 13.38 -124.12
CA GLY A 2 -14.82 13.39 -122.77
C GLY A 2 -15.62 12.55 -121.78
N PHE A 3 -14.94 11.70 -121.00
CA PHE A 3 -15.53 10.84 -119.95
C PHE A 3 -16.51 11.59 -119.03
N LEU A 4 -16.18 12.84 -118.64
CA LEU A 4 -17.03 13.69 -117.82
C LEU A 4 -18.39 14.00 -118.47
N HIS A 5 -18.43 14.18 -119.79
CA HIS A 5 -19.67 14.43 -120.53
C HIS A 5 -20.58 13.19 -120.52
N GLN A 6 -19.97 12.01 -120.64
CA GLN A 6 -20.68 10.73 -120.61
C GLN A 6 -21.22 10.41 -119.20
N LEU A 7 -20.44 10.71 -118.15
CA LEU A 7 -20.87 10.62 -116.75
C LEU A 7 -22.02 11.60 -116.45
N TYR A 8 -21.93 12.84 -116.95
CA TYR A 8 -22.99 13.83 -116.79
C TYR A 8 -24.30 13.37 -117.43
N LEU A 9 -24.27 12.84 -118.66
CA LEU A 9 -25.46 12.31 -119.32
C LEU A 9 -26.06 11.10 -118.59
N LEU A 10 -25.21 10.22 -118.04
CA LEU A 10 -25.66 9.08 -117.22
C LEU A 10 -26.31 9.53 -115.91
N LEU A 11 -25.71 10.49 -115.20
CA LEU A 11 -26.29 11.09 -113.99
C LEU A 11 -27.59 11.82 -114.32
N TRP A 12 -27.62 12.63 -115.39
CA TRP A 12 -28.82 13.32 -115.85
C TRP A 12 -29.95 12.34 -116.16
N LYS A 13 -29.66 11.24 -116.86
CA LYS A 13 -30.63 10.18 -117.12
C LYS A 13 -31.16 9.57 -115.81
N ASN A 14 -30.28 9.21 -114.87
CA ASN A 14 -30.68 8.63 -113.58
C ASN A 14 -31.50 9.61 -112.72
N VAL A 15 -31.11 10.87 -112.67
CA VAL A 15 -31.85 11.93 -111.97
C VAL A 15 -33.20 12.17 -112.64
N THR A 16 -33.26 12.22 -113.97
CA THR A 16 -34.51 12.39 -114.71
C THR A 16 -35.45 11.20 -114.51
N LEU A 17 -34.91 9.97 -114.44
CA LEU A 17 -35.67 8.77 -114.11
C LEU A 17 -36.26 8.85 -112.69
N LYS A 18 -35.48 9.25 -111.68
CA LYS A 18 -35.99 9.49 -110.31
C LYS A 18 -37.00 10.65 -110.26
N ARG A 19 -36.85 11.69 -111.08
CA ARG A 19 -37.77 12.84 -111.16
C ARG A 19 -39.14 12.46 -111.74
N ARG A 20 -39.21 11.43 -112.60
CA ARG A 20 -40.47 10.94 -113.19
C ARG A 20 -41.28 10.05 -112.26
N SER A 21 -40.69 9.54 -111.17
CA SER A 21 -41.36 8.76 -110.13
C SER A 21 -41.38 9.51 -108.78
N PRO A 22 -42.06 10.67 -108.69
CA PRO A 22 -42.03 11.52 -107.49
C PRO A 22 -42.50 10.80 -106.22
N TRP A 23 -43.39 9.80 -106.35
CA TRP A 23 -43.86 8.98 -105.25
C TRP A 23 -42.77 8.11 -104.64
N VAL A 24 -41.95 7.44 -105.46
CA VAL A 24 -40.87 6.56 -104.97
C VAL A 24 -39.79 7.39 -104.29
N LEU A 25 -39.42 8.54 -104.87
CA LEU A 25 -38.46 9.47 -104.26
C LEU A 25 -38.96 10.02 -102.92
N SER A 26 -40.25 10.33 -102.82
CA SER A 26 -40.86 10.82 -101.58
C SER A 26 -40.80 9.76 -100.48
N PHE A 27 -41.09 8.49 -100.79
CA PHE A 27 -40.94 7.39 -99.83
C PHE A 27 -39.47 7.13 -99.44
N GLU A 28 -38.55 7.20 -100.39
CA GLU A 28 -37.10 7.05 -100.15
C GLU A 28 -36.58 8.09 -99.14
N ILE A 29 -37.14 9.31 -99.14
CA ILE A 29 -36.79 10.39 -98.19
C ILE A 29 -37.61 10.32 -96.90
N PHE A 30 -38.89 9.96 -96.98
CA PHE A 30 -39.81 9.99 -95.84
C PHE A 30 -39.57 8.85 -94.85
N ILE A 31 -39.25 7.65 -95.33
CA ILE A 31 -38.98 6.47 -94.48
C ILE A 31 -37.87 6.74 -93.44
N PRO A 32 -36.67 7.21 -93.81
CA PRO A 32 -35.62 7.50 -92.82
C PRO A 32 -35.97 8.66 -91.88
N LEU A 33 -36.73 9.65 -92.35
CA LEU A 33 -37.19 10.76 -91.49
C LEU A 33 -38.15 10.26 -90.39
N VAL A 34 -39.15 9.46 -90.74
CA VAL A 34 -40.10 8.91 -89.76
C VAL A 34 -39.38 8.03 -88.74
N LEU A 35 -38.46 7.16 -89.20
CA LEU A 35 -37.64 6.33 -88.31
C LEU A 35 -36.84 7.20 -87.32
N PHE A 36 -36.24 8.29 -87.79
CA PHE A 36 -35.48 9.21 -86.94
C PHE A 36 -36.36 9.89 -85.88
N PHE A 37 -37.56 10.36 -86.26
CA PHE A 37 -38.51 10.94 -85.30
C PHE A 37 -38.98 9.92 -84.26
N ILE A 38 -39.20 8.66 -84.64
CA ILE A 38 -39.54 7.58 -83.70
C ILE A 38 -38.39 7.37 -82.71
N LEU A 39 -37.15 7.29 -83.17
CA LEU A 39 -35.97 7.12 -82.29
C LEU A 39 -35.76 8.32 -81.36
N LEU A 40 -35.96 9.55 -81.84
CA LEU A 40 -35.95 10.74 -80.99
C LEU A 40 -37.06 10.71 -79.94
N GLY A 41 -38.28 10.30 -80.31
CA GLY A 41 -39.39 10.16 -79.37
C GLY A 41 -39.11 9.11 -78.28
N LEU A 42 -38.49 7.99 -78.64
CA LEU A 42 -38.06 6.98 -77.68
C LEU A 42 -36.96 7.51 -76.73
N ARG A 43 -36.02 8.31 -77.26
CA ARG A 43 -34.96 8.94 -76.45
C ARG A 43 -35.52 10.00 -75.50
N GLN A 44 -36.50 10.80 -75.93
CA GLN A 44 -37.15 11.79 -75.07
C GLN A 44 -37.98 11.13 -73.95
N LYS A 45 -38.64 9.99 -74.23
CA LYS A 45 -39.37 9.24 -73.20
C LYS A 45 -38.47 8.52 -72.20
N LYS A 46 -37.19 8.31 -72.51
CA LYS A 46 -36.19 7.76 -71.59
C LYS A 46 -35.06 8.77 -71.37
N PRO A 47 -35.29 9.87 -70.63
CA PRO A 47 -34.23 10.80 -70.31
C PRO A 47 -33.10 10.07 -69.58
N THR A 48 -31.87 10.47 -69.85
CA THR A 48 -30.70 9.98 -69.14
C THR A 48 -30.86 10.30 -67.66
N ILE A 49 -31.01 9.26 -66.84
CA ILE A 49 -30.98 9.38 -65.38
C ILE A 49 -29.54 9.74 -65.04
N ALA A 50 -29.32 11.01 -64.68
CA ALA A 50 -28.08 11.39 -64.03
C ALA A 50 -28.10 10.73 -62.66
N VAL A 51 -27.45 9.57 -62.54
CA VAL A 51 -27.08 9.04 -61.24
C VAL A 51 -26.07 10.06 -60.71
N LYS A 52 -26.55 11.01 -59.91
CA LYS A 52 -25.67 11.85 -59.11
C LYS A 52 -24.73 10.89 -58.40
N GLU A 53 -23.43 11.01 -58.67
CA GLU A 53 -22.35 10.27 -58.02
C GLU A 53 -22.25 10.65 -56.54
N VAL A 54 -23.29 10.31 -55.79
CA VAL A 54 -23.40 10.51 -54.34
C VAL A 54 -24.09 9.29 -53.72
N SER A 55 -24.14 8.15 -54.42
CA SER A 55 -24.22 6.87 -53.73
C SER A 55 -22.81 6.49 -53.30
N TYR A 56 -22.21 7.28 -52.42
CA TYR A 56 -20.97 6.89 -51.76
C TYR A 56 -21.24 5.53 -51.12
N TYR A 57 -20.42 4.54 -51.47
CA TYR A 57 -20.51 3.23 -50.85
C TYR A 57 -20.33 3.43 -49.35
N THR A 58 -21.35 3.05 -48.58
CA THR A 58 -21.30 3.14 -47.13
C THR A 58 -20.22 2.18 -46.65
N ALA A 59 -19.08 2.72 -46.20
CA ALA A 59 -18.06 1.92 -45.53
C ALA A 59 -18.69 1.35 -44.25
N ALA A 60 -18.62 0.02 -44.12
CA ALA A 60 -18.96 -0.70 -42.91
C ALA A 60 -17.66 -1.29 -42.35
N PRO A 61 -17.33 -1.04 -41.06
CA PRO A 61 -16.12 -1.57 -40.48
C PRO A 61 -16.22 -3.09 -40.36
N LEU A 62 -15.16 -3.78 -40.78
CA LEU A 62 -14.96 -5.19 -40.47
C LEU A 62 -14.45 -5.34 -39.04
N THR A 63 -14.61 -6.53 -38.45
CA THR A 63 -14.12 -6.83 -37.09
C THR A 63 -12.61 -6.67 -36.94
N SER A 64 -11.85 -6.76 -38.03
CA SER A 64 -10.41 -6.49 -38.08
C SER A 64 -10.05 -5.01 -37.88
N ALA A 65 -10.98 -4.08 -38.09
CA ALA A 65 -10.78 -2.65 -37.79
C ALA A 65 -10.86 -2.33 -36.29
N GLY A 66 -11.17 -3.32 -35.45
CA GLY A 66 -11.31 -3.19 -34.00
C GLY A 66 -12.76 -3.12 -33.54
N ILE A 67 -12.98 -3.35 -32.24
CA ILE A 67 -14.33 -3.42 -31.65
C ILE A 67 -15.02 -2.06 -31.61
N LEU A 68 -14.24 -0.97 -31.53
CA LEU A 68 -14.78 0.38 -31.40
C LEU A 68 -15.50 0.84 -32.68
N PRO A 69 -14.91 0.77 -33.89
CA PRO A 69 -15.63 1.07 -35.13
C PRO A 69 -16.89 0.20 -35.33
N VAL A 70 -16.81 -1.09 -34.98
CA VAL A 70 -17.95 -2.01 -35.10
C VAL A 70 -19.08 -1.61 -34.15
N MET A 71 -18.80 -1.33 -32.88
CA MET A 71 -19.82 -0.87 -31.92
C MET A 71 -20.39 0.50 -32.32
N GLN A 72 -19.56 1.40 -32.84
CA GLN A 72 -19.99 2.68 -33.37
C GLN A 72 -20.91 2.54 -34.59
N SER A 73 -20.76 1.48 -35.40
CA SER A 73 -21.67 1.23 -36.52
C SER A 73 -23.08 0.83 -36.10
N LEU A 74 -23.26 0.38 -34.85
CA LEU A 74 -24.55 -0.01 -34.28
C LEU A 74 -25.31 1.15 -33.63
N CYS A 75 -24.66 2.31 -33.43
CA CYS A 75 -25.32 3.48 -32.86
C CYS A 75 -26.15 4.25 -33.92
N PRO A 76 -27.38 4.68 -33.59
CA PRO A 76 -28.06 5.74 -34.35
C PRO A 76 -27.33 7.08 -34.13
N ASP A 77 -27.34 7.96 -35.13
CA ASP A 77 -26.81 9.35 -35.12
C ASP A 77 -25.35 9.59 -35.55
N GLY A 78 -24.65 8.61 -36.13
CA GLY A 78 -23.33 8.83 -36.73
C GLY A 78 -23.39 9.66 -38.02
N GLN A 79 -22.63 10.76 -38.10
CA GLN A 79 -22.48 11.52 -39.33
C GLN A 79 -21.41 10.87 -40.20
N ARG A 80 -21.69 10.65 -41.49
CA ARG A 80 -20.69 10.11 -42.42
C ARG A 80 -19.83 11.24 -42.99
N ASP A 81 -18.52 11.02 -43.00
CA ASP A 81 -17.59 11.91 -43.69
C ASP A 81 -17.69 11.75 -45.23
N GLU A 82 -16.92 12.55 -45.97
CA GLU A 82 -16.86 12.52 -47.43
C GLU A 82 -16.47 11.14 -48.01
N PHE A 83 -15.84 10.30 -47.19
CA PHE A 83 -15.39 8.95 -47.56
C PHE A 83 -16.34 7.84 -47.06
N GLY A 84 -17.44 8.20 -46.40
CA GLY A 84 -18.47 7.27 -45.95
C GLY A 84 -18.20 6.61 -44.59
N PHE A 85 -17.19 7.04 -43.83
CA PHE A 85 -16.92 6.56 -42.47
C PHE A 85 -17.81 7.27 -41.44
N LEU A 86 -18.32 6.51 -40.46
CA LEU A 86 -19.14 7.05 -39.38
C LEU A 86 -18.27 7.79 -38.35
N GLN A 87 -18.52 9.07 -38.18
CA GLN A 87 -17.85 9.93 -37.20
C GLN A 87 -18.86 10.45 -36.17
N TYR A 88 -18.46 10.38 -34.90
CA TYR A 88 -19.24 10.86 -33.76
C TYR A 88 -18.51 12.05 -33.12
N SER A 89 -18.70 13.25 -33.67
CA SER A 89 -18.00 14.47 -33.22
C SER A 89 -18.30 14.86 -31.77
N SER A 90 -19.45 14.44 -31.23
CA SER A 90 -19.84 14.66 -29.83
C SER A 90 -19.45 13.50 -28.89
N SER A 91 -18.76 12.47 -29.40
CA SER A 91 -18.36 11.32 -28.58
C SER A 91 -17.20 11.67 -27.65
N ARG A 92 -17.34 11.33 -26.38
CA ARG A 92 -16.25 11.40 -25.38
C ARG A 92 -15.36 10.16 -25.38
N VAL A 93 -15.68 9.16 -26.20
CA VAL A 93 -15.00 7.86 -26.17
C VAL A 93 -13.57 7.96 -26.69
N THR A 94 -13.32 8.72 -27.75
CA THR A 94 -11.96 8.93 -28.29
C THR A 94 -11.08 9.68 -27.30
N GLN A 95 -11.60 10.75 -26.70
CA GLN A 95 -10.88 11.51 -25.65
C GLN A 95 -10.61 10.67 -24.40
N LEU A 96 -11.53 9.77 -24.03
CA LEU A 96 -11.31 8.85 -22.92
C LEU A 96 -10.28 7.78 -23.26
N LEU A 97 -10.27 7.26 -24.49
CA LEU A 97 -9.30 6.28 -24.95
C LEU A 97 -7.89 6.87 -25.01
N GLU A 98 -7.77 8.13 -25.44
CA GLU A 98 -6.51 8.88 -25.46
C GLU A 98 -5.99 9.12 -24.03
N ARG A 99 -6.86 9.53 -23.10
CA ARG A 99 -6.50 9.65 -21.68
C ARG A 99 -6.14 8.31 -21.05
N LEU A 100 -6.82 7.24 -21.44
CA LEU A 100 -6.51 5.88 -20.97
C LEU A 100 -5.14 5.45 -21.48
N ASN A 101 -4.83 5.71 -22.75
CA ASN A 101 -3.52 5.42 -23.33
C ASN A 101 -2.41 6.22 -22.63
N GLU A 102 -2.64 7.51 -22.34
CA GLU A 102 -1.69 8.34 -21.60
C GLU A 102 -1.46 7.82 -20.17
N VAL A 103 -2.53 7.37 -19.49
CA VAL A 103 -2.40 6.77 -18.15
C VAL A 103 -1.69 5.43 -18.20
N VAL A 104 -1.97 4.58 -19.19
CA VAL A 104 -1.29 3.29 -19.36
C VAL A 104 0.20 3.48 -19.67
N GLU A 105 0.57 4.46 -20.50
CA GLU A 105 1.96 4.77 -20.85
C GLU A 105 2.75 5.39 -19.69
N LYS A 106 2.09 6.17 -18.82
CA LYS A 106 2.71 6.77 -17.63
C LYS A 106 2.71 5.86 -16.40
N SER A 107 1.78 4.93 -16.32
CA SER A 107 1.68 3.97 -15.22
C SER A 107 2.64 2.82 -15.44
N ASN A 108 3.32 2.39 -14.38
CA ASN A 108 4.11 1.16 -14.44
C ASN A 108 3.23 -0.11 -14.31
N LEU A 109 1.91 0.04 -14.17
CA LEU A 109 0.98 -1.05 -13.90
C LEU A 109 0.93 -2.15 -14.98
N PHE A 110 1.25 -1.80 -16.23
CA PHE A 110 1.12 -2.68 -17.39
C PHE A 110 2.43 -2.86 -18.15
N ASP A 111 3.54 -2.41 -17.58
CA ASP A 111 4.86 -2.57 -18.20
C ASP A 111 5.35 -4.01 -17.97
N PRO A 112 5.65 -4.80 -19.02
CA PRO A 112 6.15 -6.16 -18.87
C PRO A 112 7.51 -6.25 -18.17
N ASP A 113 8.30 -5.18 -18.13
CA ASP A 113 9.61 -5.14 -17.48
C ASP A 113 9.54 -4.74 -15.99
N HIS A 114 8.36 -4.32 -15.50
CA HIS A 114 8.13 -3.96 -14.09
C HIS A 114 7.29 -5.03 -13.38
N ALA A 115 7.51 -5.17 -12.07
CA ALA A 115 6.72 -6.07 -11.24
C ALA A 115 5.23 -5.66 -11.30
N GLY A 116 4.36 -6.62 -11.63
CA GLY A 116 2.93 -6.37 -11.64
C GLY A 116 2.40 -6.09 -10.22
N PRO A 117 1.18 -5.54 -10.09
CA PRO A 117 0.59 -5.25 -8.78
C PRO A 117 0.44 -6.50 -7.89
N GLU A 118 0.28 -7.68 -8.51
CA GLU A 118 0.26 -8.96 -7.80
C GLU A 118 1.64 -9.31 -7.23
N GLU A 119 2.71 -9.06 -8.00
CA GLU A 119 4.08 -9.37 -7.61
C GLU A 119 4.59 -8.41 -6.52
N GLU A 120 4.25 -7.12 -6.59
CA GLU A 120 4.50 -6.17 -5.51
C GLU A 120 3.74 -6.56 -4.23
N LEU A 121 2.50 -7.02 -4.35
CA LEU A 121 1.72 -7.49 -3.19
C LEU A 121 2.31 -8.77 -2.59
N GLU A 122 2.79 -9.68 -3.44
CA GLU A 122 3.51 -10.90 -3.04
C GLU A 122 4.88 -10.56 -2.41
N SER A 123 5.58 -9.54 -2.90
CA SER A 123 6.83 -9.01 -2.31
C SER A 123 6.56 -8.45 -0.91
N LEU A 124 5.61 -7.52 -0.81
CA LEU A 124 5.17 -6.93 0.46
C LEU A 124 4.73 -8.02 1.44
N ARG A 125 3.95 -9.00 0.97
CA ARG A 125 3.54 -10.15 1.77
C ARG A 125 4.74 -10.95 2.24
N ARG A 126 5.70 -11.27 1.36
CA ARG A 126 6.92 -12.01 1.72
C ARG A 126 7.79 -11.25 2.71
N HIS A 127 7.91 -9.92 2.58
CA HIS A 127 8.65 -9.09 3.53
C HIS A 127 7.90 -8.91 4.86
N LEU A 128 6.57 -8.84 4.86
CA LEU A 128 5.76 -8.90 6.08
C LEU A 128 5.83 -10.28 6.75
N GLU A 129 5.84 -11.36 5.96
CA GLU A 129 6.02 -12.71 6.44
C GLU A 129 7.43 -12.94 6.96
N SER A 130 8.47 -12.31 6.40
CA SER A 130 9.84 -12.39 6.91
C SER A 130 10.05 -11.55 8.17
N LEU A 131 9.34 -10.43 8.33
CA LEU A 131 9.29 -9.69 9.60
C LEU A 131 8.45 -10.41 10.66
N GLY A 132 7.36 -11.05 10.23
CA GLY A 132 6.44 -11.83 11.08
C GLY A 132 6.90 -13.25 11.39
N SER A 133 7.81 -13.83 10.59
CA SER A 133 8.46 -15.15 10.80
C SER A 133 9.92 -15.01 11.20
N GLY A 134 10.52 -13.82 11.05
CA GLY A 134 11.73 -13.37 11.73
C GLY A 134 11.56 -13.28 13.25
N THR A 135 10.38 -13.68 13.73
CA THR A 135 10.09 -14.18 15.07
C THR A 135 10.79 -15.51 15.35
N GLY A 136 12.12 -15.55 15.19
CA GLY A 136 12.89 -16.05 16.32
C GLY A 136 12.58 -15.13 17.51
N PRO A 137 12.69 -15.59 18.77
CA PRO A 137 12.53 -14.68 19.90
C PRO A 137 13.43 -13.49 19.60
N SER A 138 12.96 -12.25 19.78
CA SER A 138 13.79 -11.08 19.42
C SER A 138 15.21 -11.36 19.93
N THR A 139 16.25 -11.07 19.15
CA THR A 139 17.63 -11.36 19.56
C THR A 139 17.94 -10.84 20.97
N VAL A 140 17.20 -9.84 21.44
CA VAL A 140 17.18 -9.40 22.84
C VAL A 140 16.38 -10.37 23.75
N GLU A 141 15.14 -10.76 23.41
CA GLU A 141 14.34 -11.75 24.15
C GLU A 141 15.04 -13.09 24.36
N THR A 142 15.73 -13.65 23.35
CA THR A 142 16.53 -14.87 23.53
C THR A 142 17.59 -14.68 24.60
N HIS A 143 18.24 -13.52 24.65
CA HIS A 143 19.25 -13.22 25.66
C HIS A 143 18.63 -13.08 27.06
N PHE A 144 17.48 -12.41 27.20
CA PHE A 144 16.74 -12.35 28.47
C PHE A 144 16.19 -13.72 28.93
N ALA A 145 15.92 -14.65 27.99
CA ALA A 145 15.44 -16.00 28.28
C ALA A 145 16.56 -16.99 28.61
N THR A 146 17.69 -16.90 27.90
CA THR A 146 18.79 -17.88 27.90
C THR A 146 19.85 -17.50 28.93
N HIS A 147 20.12 -16.21 29.11
CA HIS A 147 21.06 -15.68 30.11
C HIS A 147 20.36 -15.31 31.43
N ALA A 148 19.20 -15.92 31.72
CA ALA A 148 18.61 -15.99 33.06
C ALA A 148 19.45 -16.89 33.99
N ALA A 149 20.76 -16.60 34.06
CA ALA A 149 21.73 -17.35 34.82
C ALA A 149 21.57 -17.11 36.33
N PRO A 150 21.87 -18.10 37.18
CA PRO A 150 21.96 -17.89 38.63
C PRO A 150 23.11 -16.93 38.93
N GLY A 151 22.80 -15.72 39.41
CA GLY A 151 23.81 -14.72 39.81
C GLY A 151 23.56 -13.28 39.35
N PHE A 152 22.50 -13.02 38.58
CA PHE A 152 22.07 -11.64 38.31
C PHE A 152 21.36 -11.08 39.55
N SER A 153 22.04 -10.25 40.34
CA SER A 153 21.54 -9.59 41.55
C SER A 153 21.84 -8.10 41.49
N LEU A 154 21.16 -7.29 42.31
CA LEU A 154 21.44 -5.85 42.33
C LEU A 154 22.89 -5.57 42.74
N ASP A 155 23.48 -6.41 43.59
CA ASP A 155 24.88 -6.29 43.98
C ASP A 155 25.85 -6.48 42.81
N SER A 156 25.57 -7.38 41.86
CA SER A 156 26.50 -7.64 40.75
C SER A 156 26.47 -6.55 39.67
N ILE A 157 25.39 -5.76 39.61
CA ILE A 157 25.18 -4.69 38.62
C ILE A 157 25.34 -3.27 39.20
N ALA A 158 25.45 -3.15 40.53
CA ALA A 158 25.68 -1.88 41.20
C ALA A 158 27.08 -1.30 40.92
N LYS A 159 27.16 0.03 40.86
CA LYS A 159 28.40 0.80 40.75
C LYS A 159 29.22 0.70 42.04
N ASP A 160 28.62 1.06 43.18
CA ASP A 160 29.20 0.87 44.52
C ASP A 160 28.22 0.14 45.46
N LYS A 161 28.54 -1.12 45.76
CA LYS A 161 27.74 -1.97 46.67
C LYS A 161 27.59 -1.33 48.05
N THR A 162 28.65 -0.72 48.58
CA THR A 162 28.69 -0.20 49.94
C THR A 162 27.92 1.11 50.08
N GLU A 163 27.95 1.94 49.04
CA GLU A 163 27.16 3.16 48.96
C GLU A 163 25.66 2.86 48.89
N LEU A 164 25.28 1.91 48.04
CA LEU A 164 23.89 1.46 47.94
C LEU A 164 23.38 0.91 49.27
N HIS A 165 24.14 0.04 49.94
CA HIS A 165 23.75 -0.50 51.25
C HIS A 165 23.61 0.62 52.30
N ARG A 166 24.54 1.57 52.32
CA ARG A 166 24.50 2.71 53.25
C ARG A 166 23.27 3.57 53.01
N PHE A 167 22.93 3.86 51.75
CA PHE A 167 21.75 4.64 51.39
C PHE A 167 20.45 3.94 51.84
N LEU A 168 20.33 2.63 51.56
CA LEU A 168 19.15 1.85 51.92
C LEU A 168 18.95 1.78 53.45
N MET A 169 20.04 1.66 54.23
CA MET A 169 19.96 1.66 55.69
C MET A 169 19.73 3.06 56.29
N GLN A 170 20.47 4.08 55.86
CA GLN A 170 20.47 5.39 56.50
C GLN A 170 19.34 6.30 56.01
N ASN A 171 19.13 6.39 54.69
CA ASN A 171 18.15 7.32 54.12
C ASN A 171 16.75 6.69 54.06
N LEU A 172 16.68 5.41 53.70
CA LEU A 172 15.40 4.69 53.61
C LEU A 172 15.02 3.93 54.88
N SER A 173 15.87 3.95 55.92
CA SER A 173 15.62 3.34 57.24
C SER A 173 15.29 1.84 57.17
N LEU A 174 15.91 1.10 56.25
CA LEU A 174 15.68 -0.34 56.09
C LEU A 174 16.53 -1.16 57.05
N SER A 175 16.01 -2.31 57.51
CA SER A 175 16.79 -3.25 58.34
C SER A 175 17.86 -3.92 57.52
N ASN A 176 19.01 -4.26 58.13
CA ASN A 176 20.11 -4.92 57.42
C ASN A 176 19.64 -6.21 56.72
N GLU A 177 18.81 -7.01 57.39
CA GLU A 177 18.22 -8.24 56.82
C GLU A 177 17.36 -7.98 55.58
N SER A 178 16.63 -6.84 55.54
CA SER A 178 15.84 -6.47 54.36
C SER A 178 16.73 -5.98 53.21
N VAL A 179 17.83 -5.31 53.52
CA VAL A 179 18.79 -4.82 52.51
C VAL A 179 19.52 -5.99 51.88
N GLU A 180 20.09 -6.90 52.68
CA GLU A 180 20.76 -8.11 52.19
C GLU A 180 19.82 -8.99 51.36
N LEU A 181 18.54 -9.06 51.75
CA LEU A 181 17.52 -9.74 50.97
C LEU A 181 17.33 -9.08 49.60
N LEU A 182 17.12 -7.76 49.55
CA LEU A 182 16.81 -7.05 48.30
C LEU A 182 18.01 -7.00 47.35
N THR A 183 19.22 -6.81 47.86
CA THR A 183 20.42 -6.67 47.03
C THR A 183 21.02 -8.02 46.61
N GLY A 184 20.93 -9.02 47.49
CA GLY A 184 21.48 -10.37 47.30
C GLY A 184 20.55 -11.35 46.59
N SER A 185 19.24 -11.06 46.49
CA SER A 185 18.30 -11.92 45.76
C SER A 185 18.59 -11.90 44.25
N SER A 186 18.39 -13.07 43.61
CA SER A 186 18.51 -13.15 42.15
C SER A 186 17.27 -12.60 41.45
N ILE A 187 17.47 -11.90 40.34
CA ILE A 187 16.40 -11.26 39.57
C ILE A 187 16.01 -12.16 38.39
N ASN A 188 14.71 -12.44 38.26
CA ASN A 188 14.14 -13.17 37.14
C ASN A 188 13.98 -12.25 35.92
N LEU A 189 14.96 -12.31 35.02
CA LEU A 189 15.01 -11.51 33.79
C LEU A 189 13.81 -11.75 32.86
N ARG A 190 13.20 -12.95 32.88
CA ARG A 190 12.00 -13.27 32.10
C ARG A 190 10.78 -12.46 32.56
N GLU A 191 10.63 -12.30 33.86
CA GLU A 191 9.55 -11.47 34.42
C GLU A 191 9.82 -9.98 34.26
N VAL A 192 11.10 -9.56 34.27
CA VAL A 192 11.49 -8.18 33.92
C VAL A 192 11.12 -7.87 32.47
N TYR A 193 11.46 -8.76 31.53
CA TYR A 193 11.09 -8.61 30.12
C TYR A 193 9.56 -8.54 29.95
N ARG A 194 8.82 -9.45 30.62
CA ARG A 194 7.36 -9.46 30.62
C ARG A 194 6.75 -8.17 31.18
N LEU A 195 7.35 -7.59 32.22
CA LEU A 195 6.89 -6.33 32.78
C LEU A 195 7.10 -5.15 31.81
N VAL A 196 8.27 -5.08 31.17
CA VAL A 196 8.63 -3.99 30.26
C VAL A 196 7.80 -4.05 28.98
N PHE A 197 7.72 -5.22 28.34
CA PHE A 197 7.15 -5.38 27.01
C PHE A 197 5.74 -5.99 27.00
N GLY A 198 5.28 -6.60 28.10
CA GLY A 198 3.97 -7.24 28.20
C GLY A 198 3.92 -8.67 27.65
N VAL A 199 5.02 -9.18 27.10
CA VAL A 199 5.13 -10.50 26.45
C VAL A 199 6.08 -11.39 27.24
N SER A 200 5.72 -12.66 27.45
CA SER A 200 6.59 -13.62 28.14
C SER A 200 7.60 -14.21 27.15
N PRO A 201 8.90 -14.18 27.44
CA PRO A 201 9.90 -14.75 26.56
C PRO A 201 9.68 -16.26 26.38
N GLY A 202 9.53 -16.71 25.13
CA GLY A 202 9.38 -18.12 24.78
C GLY A 202 8.02 -18.77 25.05
N SER A 203 6.94 -18.01 25.26
CA SER A 203 5.59 -18.61 25.28
C SER A 203 5.17 -19.02 23.86
N ALA A 204 4.90 -20.31 23.65
CA ALA A 204 4.29 -20.83 22.42
C ALA A 204 2.90 -20.21 22.12
N ASP A 205 2.27 -19.53 23.09
CA ASP A 205 1.04 -18.76 22.87
C ASP A 205 1.29 -17.30 22.43
N GLY A 206 2.55 -16.86 22.36
CA GLY A 206 2.95 -15.52 21.91
C GLY A 206 3.49 -15.48 20.49
N PHE A 207 4.04 -16.58 19.98
CA PHE A 207 4.59 -16.70 18.63
C PHE A 207 4.56 -18.17 18.15
N GLY A 208 3.53 -18.92 18.53
CA GLY A 208 3.33 -20.30 18.07
C GLY A 208 2.72 -20.37 16.67
N PRO A 209 2.82 -21.53 15.99
CA PRO A 209 2.34 -21.73 14.64
C PRO A 209 0.80 -21.84 14.63
N ALA A 210 0.11 -20.71 14.85
CA ALA A 210 -1.33 -20.65 14.68
C ALA A 210 -1.65 -20.53 13.18
N ASP A 211 -1.89 -21.68 12.57
CA ASP A 211 -2.58 -21.90 11.30
C ASP A 211 -2.19 -20.93 10.17
N LYS A 212 -0.95 -21.12 9.71
CA LYS A 212 -0.40 -20.50 8.51
C LYS A 212 -1.25 -20.91 7.32
N ARG A 213 -2.24 -20.09 6.94
CA ARG A 213 -2.63 -19.96 5.52
C ARG A 213 -3.48 -18.76 5.14
N HIS A 214 -4.09 -17.99 6.06
CA HIS A 214 -5.09 -17.01 5.60
C HIS A 214 -5.02 -15.55 6.09
N HIS A 215 -4.42 -15.16 7.23
CA HIS A 215 -4.48 -13.74 7.65
C HIS A 215 -3.26 -13.24 8.45
N PRO A 216 -2.20 -12.72 7.80
CA PRO A 216 -1.00 -12.19 8.47
C PRO A 216 -1.24 -10.87 9.23
N GLU A 217 -2.18 -10.03 8.80
CA GLU A 217 -2.56 -8.79 9.51
C GLU A 217 -2.97 -9.07 10.96
N LYS A 218 -3.63 -10.19 11.21
CA LYS A 218 -4.08 -10.59 12.54
C LYS A 218 -2.93 -11.01 13.46
N SER A 219 -1.78 -11.43 12.91
CA SER A 219 -0.61 -11.81 13.69
C SER A 219 0.15 -10.58 14.19
N PHE A 220 0.51 -9.64 13.32
CA PHE A 220 1.20 -8.41 13.73
C PHE A 220 0.31 -7.54 14.63
N LEU A 221 -0.97 -7.36 14.26
CA LEU A 221 -1.93 -6.64 15.11
C LEU A 221 -2.24 -7.41 16.41
N GLY A 222 -2.22 -8.74 16.36
CA GLY A 222 -2.32 -9.62 17.53
C GLY A 222 -1.18 -9.39 18.52
N ASN A 223 0.05 -9.36 18.02
CA ASN A 223 1.26 -9.09 18.81
C ASN A 223 1.23 -7.69 19.43
N LEU A 224 0.78 -6.69 18.67
CA LEU A 224 0.58 -5.33 19.18
C LEU A 224 -0.48 -5.25 20.29
N LYS A 225 -1.50 -6.11 20.21
CA LYS A 225 -2.55 -6.26 21.22
C LYS A 225 -2.07 -7.05 22.44
N MET A 226 -1.14 -7.99 22.28
CA MET A 226 -0.52 -8.71 23.41
C MET A 226 0.41 -7.83 24.24
N MET A 227 1.05 -6.83 23.63
CA MET A 227 1.84 -5.81 24.34
C MET A 227 1.00 -4.82 25.16
N GLU A 228 -0.34 -4.94 25.15
CA GLU A 228 -1.26 -3.99 25.80
C GLU A 228 -1.06 -3.88 27.33
N GLY A 229 -0.46 -4.89 27.96
CA GLY A 229 -0.12 -4.90 29.39
C GLY A 229 1.28 -4.41 29.77
N GLY A 230 2.16 -4.11 28.81
CA GLY A 230 3.56 -3.74 29.08
C GLY A 230 3.77 -2.27 29.46
N LEU A 231 4.82 -1.98 30.23
CA LEU A 231 5.19 -0.61 30.62
C LEU A 231 5.50 0.29 29.41
N VAL A 232 6.10 -0.25 28.34
CA VAL A 232 6.39 0.50 27.11
C VAL A 232 5.10 1.01 26.46
N ARG A 233 4.07 0.16 26.36
CA ARG A 233 2.77 0.54 25.78
C ARG A 233 2.00 1.50 26.69
N GLN A 234 2.08 1.31 28.00
CA GLN A 234 1.50 2.24 28.98
C GLN A 234 2.15 3.63 28.90
N ALA A 235 3.47 3.69 28.69
CA ALA A 235 4.21 4.93 28.49
C ALA A 235 3.87 5.60 27.14
N LEU A 236 3.59 4.83 26.08
CA LEU A 236 3.08 5.36 24.80
C LEU A 236 1.67 5.96 24.91
N ARG A 237 0.80 5.46 25.81
CA ARG A 237 -0.54 6.02 26.05
C ARG A 237 -0.50 7.40 26.72
N ARG A 238 0.56 7.72 27.47
CA ARG A 238 0.80 9.05 28.06
C ARG A 238 2.24 9.49 27.79
N PRO A 239 2.54 9.92 26.55
CA PRO A 239 3.91 10.13 26.14
C PRO A 239 4.54 11.30 26.89
N PRO A 240 5.67 11.11 27.60
CA PRO A 240 6.47 12.20 28.14
C PRO A 240 7.10 13.01 27.00
N LYS A 241 7.37 14.31 27.21
CA LYS A 241 7.93 15.20 26.18
C LYS A 241 9.44 14.99 26.03
N GLY A 242 9.96 15.16 24.81
CA GLY A 242 11.42 15.22 24.53
C GLY A 242 12.11 13.85 24.44
N ALA A 243 13.27 13.72 25.11
CA ALA A 243 14.17 12.56 25.01
C ALA A 243 13.54 11.22 25.43
N GLN A 244 12.64 11.24 26.41
CA GLN A 244 11.97 10.03 26.89
C GLN A 244 11.00 9.45 25.84
N ARG A 245 10.41 10.29 24.97
CA ARG A 245 9.60 9.81 23.83
C ARG A 245 10.44 9.02 22.83
N LYS A 246 11.65 9.53 22.52
CA LYS A 246 12.59 8.84 21.62
C LYS A 246 13.04 7.50 22.21
N ALA A 247 13.33 7.44 23.51
CA ALA A 247 13.66 6.20 24.23
C ALA A 247 12.54 5.15 24.15
N ILE A 248 11.29 5.54 24.40
CA ILE A 248 10.15 4.62 24.35
C ILE A 248 9.93 4.09 22.92
N LEU A 249 10.09 4.93 21.90
CA LEU A 249 9.98 4.50 20.50
C LEU A 249 11.09 3.54 20.11
N ARG A 250 12.34 3.79 20.55
CA ARG A 250 13.45 2.85 20.36
C ARG A 250 13.16 1.51 21.02
N LEU A 251 12.70 1.48 22.27
CA LEU A 251 12.35 0.21 22.93
C LEU A 251 11.19 -0.53 22.25
N PHE A 252 10.18 0.20 21.78
CA PHE A 252 9.06 -0.40 21.05
C PHE A 252 9.53 -1.01 19.73
N SER A 253 10.46 -0.34 19.04
CA SER A 253 11.05 -0.85 17.82
C SER A 253 11.87 -2.13 18.09
N HIS A 254 12.69 -2.14 19.16
CA HIS A 254 13.45 -3.32 19.58
C HIS A 254 12.55 -4.51 19.93
N ALA A 255 11.41 -4.27 20.61
CA ALA A 255 10.45 -5.30 20.95
C ALA A 255 9.80 -5.95 19.72
N LEU A 256 9.66 -5.19 18.64
CA LEU A 256 9.14 -5.68 17.36
C LEU A 256 10.25 -6.28 16.47
N GLY A 257 11.49 -6.33 16.94
CA GLY A 257 12.64 -6.72 16.12
C GLY A 257 12.97 -5.70 15.03
N LEU A 258 12.41 -4.49 15.09
CA LEU A 258 12.59 -3.39 14.15
C LEU A 258 13.67 -2.47 14.73
N ALA A 259 14.96 -2.75 14.51
CA ALA A 259 16.00 -1.83 15.00
C ALA A 259 15.79 -0.43 14.36
N SER A 260 15.75 0.61 15.20
CA SER A 260 15.37 1.97 14.82
C SER A 260 16.34 2.57 13.80
N PRO A 261 15.85 3.20 12.72
CA PRO A 261 16.66 4.09 11.89
C PRO A 261 16.40 5.54 12.34
N MET A 262 17.34 6.17 13.04
CA MET A 262 17.44 7.62 12.98
C MET A 262 18.82 8.14 13.36
N ALA A 263 19.62 8.36 12.31
CA ALA A 263 20.65 9.39 12.17
C ALA A 263 21.11 10.07 13.47
N GLU A 264 22.06 9.45 14.16
CA GLU A 264 23.04 10.13 15.02
C GLU A 264 24.36 9.33 14.92
N PRO A 265 25.53 9.94 15.22
CA PRO A 265 26.83 9.43 14.79
C PRO A 265 27.12 7.99 15.24
N PRO A 266 28.06 7.28 14.60
CA PRO A 266 28.41 5.88 14.91
C PRO A 266 28.87 5.77 16.37
N GLY A 267 27.92 5.47 17.26
CA GLY A 267 28.10 5.51 18.72
C GLY A 267 26.81 5.62 19.54
N SER A 268 25.64 5.95 18.96
CA SER A 268 24.39 6.15 19.71
C SER A 268 23.52 4.90 19.90
N ASP A 269 23.67 3.86 19.10
CA ASP A 269 23.00 2.56 19.29
C ASP A 269 23.95 1.56 19.97
N SER A 270 24.48 1.93 21.13
CA SER A 270 25.21 0.99 21.98
C SER A 270 24.21 0.21 22.85
N PRO A 271 24.48 -1.05 23.22
CA PRO A 271 23.59 -1.82 24.12
C PRO A 271 23.40 -1.13 25.48
N GLN A 272 24.31 -0.23 25.84
CA GLN A 272 24.20 0.63 27.03
C GLN A 272 23.04 1.62 26.93
N THR A 273 22.73 2.13 25.73
CA THR A 273 21.57 3.01 25.52
C THR A 273 20.26 2.26 25.66
N PHE A 274 20.19 1.01 25.19
CA PHE A 274 19.04 0.15 25.40
C PHE A 274 18.79 -0.09 26.91
N VAL A 275 19.82 -0.46 27.66
CA VAL A 275 19.72 -0.64 29.12
C VAL A 275 19.23 0.64 29.80
N ARG A 276 19.77 1.79 29.40
CA ARG A 276 19.40 3.10 29.96
C ARG A 276 17.97 3.49 29.60
N ASP A 277 17.48 3.12 28.42
CA ASP A 277 16.09 3.33 28.05
C ASP A 277 15.15 2.45 28.90
N VAL A 278 15.51 1.18 29.13
CA VAL A 278 14.74 0.27 30.01
C VAL A 278 14.73 0.78 31.46
N GLU A 279 15.89 1.17 31.98
CA GLU A 279 16.08 1.77 33.30
C GLU A 279 15.16 3.00 33.50
N ASN A 280 15.08 3.86 32.48
CA ASN A 280 14.25 5.06 32.52
C ASN A 280 12.75 4.78 32.62
N ILE A 281 12.30 3.61 32.16
CA ILE A 281 10.91 3.18 32.27
C ILE A 281 10.67 2.42 33.58
N LEU A 282 11.57 1.50 33.93
CA LEU A 282 11.44 0.62 35.09
C LEU A 282 11.58 1.39 36.42
N PHE A 283 12.60 2.24 36.55
CA PHE A 283 12.87 3.03 37.76
C PHE A 283 12.12 4.36 37.72
N THR A 284 10.80 4.28 37.60
CA THR A 284 9.92 5.43 37.83
C THR A 284 9.19 5.23 39.15
N PRO A 285 9.00 6.30 39.95
CA PRO A 285 8.31 6.20 41.24
C PRO A 285 6.96 5.46 41.18
N PRO A 286 6.05 5.73 40.22
CA PRO A 286 4.77 5.02 40.15
C PRO A 286 4.92 3.55 39.79
N VAL A 287 5.94 3.17 39.00
CA VAL A 287 6.19 1.76 38.67
C VAL A 287 6.71 1.02 39.89
N LEU A 288 7.72 1.56 40.58
CA LEU A 288 8.27 0.96 41.81
C LEU A 288 7.20 0.82 42.90
N GLU A 289 6.36 1.84 43.07
CA GLU A 289 5.22 1.80 43.98
C GLU A 289 4.22 0.71 43.60
N SER A 290 3.89 0.57 42.31
CA SER A 290 2.97 -0.47 41.83
C SER A 290 3.55 -1.88 41.97
N LEU A 291 4.87 -2.05 41.84
CA LEU A 291 5.52 -3.35 41.98
C LEU A 291 5.57 -3.81 43.44
N THR A 292 5.78 -2.88 44.37
CA THR A 292 5.95 -3.15 45.79
C THR A 292 4.64 -3.19 46.58
N CYS A 293 3.71 -2.27 46.32
CA CYS A 293 2.50 -2.08 47.14
C CYS A 293 1.22 -2.68 46.56
N HIS A 294 1.19 -3.10 45.30
CA HIS A 294 -0.01 -3.66 44.70
C HIS A 294 -0.17 -5.15 45.06
N GLN A 295 -0.99 -5.43 46.08
CA GLN A 295 -1.16 -6.77 46.68
C GLN A 295 -1.76 -7.83 45.74
N SER A 296 -2.50 -7.44 44.69
CA SER A 296 -3.26 -8.37 43.85
C SER A 296 -2.42 -9.22 42.88
N GLN A 297 -1.15 -8.88 42.65
CA GLN A 297 -0.34 -9.51 41.58
C GLN A 297 1.04 -10.00 42.00
N ASP A 298 1.45 -9.83 43.27
CA ASP A 298 2.74 -10.30 43.81
C ASP A 298 3.94 -10.10 42.86
N LYS A 299 3.93 -8.99 42.10
CA LYS A 299 4.86 -8.79 40.97
C LYS A 299 6.31 -8.79 41.41
N LEU A 300 6.59 -8.16 42.56
CA LEU A 300 7.94 -8.14 43.13
C LEU A 300 8.45 -9.54 43.50
N ARG A 301 7.59 -10.47 43.91
CA ARG A 301 7.97 -11.88 44.17
C ARG A 301 8.29 -12.64 42.88
N ARG A 302 7.64 -12.27 41.77
CA ARG A 302 7.94 -12.86 40.46
C ARG A 302 9.28 -12.36 39.89
N ILE A 303 9.65 -11.12 40.23
CA ILE A 303 10.89 -10.48 39.80
C ILE A 303 12.07 -10.90 40.69
N LEU A 304 11.93 -10.89 42.02
CA LEU A 304 12.98 -11.32 42.95
C LEU A 304 12.76 -12.78 43.34
N VAL A 305 13.68 -13.65 42.95
CA VAL A 305 13.67 -15.08 43.31
C VAL A 305 14.15 -15.20 44.77
N ILE A 306 13.19 -15.10 45.68
CA ILE A 306 13.41 -15.14 47.12
C ILE A 306 13.06 -16.54 47.66
N PRO A 307 13.93 -17.16 48.50
CA PRO A 307 13.60 -18.40 49.19
C PRO A 307 12.36 -18.28 50.07
N GLU A 308 11.55 -19.35 50.15
CA GLU A 308 10.32 -19.36 50.97
C GLU A 308 10.59 -19.01 52.45
N SER A 309 11.78 -19.30 52.98
CA SER A 309 12.20 -18.96 54.35
C SER A 309 12.31 -17.45 54.63
N GLN A 310 12.54 -16.63 53.60
CA GLN A 310 12.74 -15.17 53.73
C GLN A 310 11.52 -14.35 53.27
N GLN A 311 10.40 -15.01 52.96
CA GLN A 311 9.14 -14.33 52.68
C GLN A 311 8.61 -13.38 53.78
N PRO A 312 8.69 -13.71 55.08
CA PRO A 312 8.19 -12.80 56.12
C PRO A 312 8.95 -11.47 56.13
N LEU A 313 10.24 -11.47 55.77
CA LEU A 313 11.05 -10.26 55.63
C LEU A 313 10.55 -9.36 54.47
N LEU A 314 10.22 -9.96 53.33
CA LEU A 314 9.65 -9.22 52.20
C LEU A 314 8.28 -8.62 52.54
N GLN A 315 7.45 -9.36 53.29
CA GLN A 315 6.15 -8.87 53.76
C GLN A 315 6.31 -7.73 54.76
N ALA A 316 7.27 -7.84 55.69
CA ALA A 316 7.60 -6.78 56.65
C ALA A 316 8.09 -5.51 55.93
N TYR A 317 8.95 -5.65 54.91
CA TYR A 317 9.38 -4.56 54.05
C TYR A 317 8.20 -3.89 53.33
N ARG A 318 7.31 -4.67 52.72
CA ARG A 318 6.11 -4.12 52.05
C ARG A 318 5.20 -3.38 53.04
N ALA A 319 4.96 -3.95 54.22
CA ALA A 319 4.13 -3.31 55.24
C ALA A 319 4.74 -1.97 55.69
N SER A 320 6.06 -1.89 55.87
CA SER A 320 6.73 -0.69 56.35
C SER A 320 6.75 0.46 55.34
N VAL A 321 6.77 0.14 54.03
CA VAL A 321 6.77 1.14 52.95
C VAL A 321 5.34 1.50 52.51
N CYS A 322 4.46 0.51 52.40
CA CYS A 322 3.12 0.69 51.82
C CYS A 322 2.07 1.19 52.80
N ASN A 323 2.26 1.03 54.12
CA ASN A 323 1.36 1.60 55.14
C ASN A 323 1.62 3.09 55.42
N ARG A 324 2.61 3.71 54.76
CA ARG A 324 2.91 5.14 54.90
C ARG A 324 1.85 5.99 54.22
N SER A 325 1.75 7.26 54.61
CA SER A 325 0.88 8.23 53.93
C SER A 325 1.28 8.39 52.46
N ALA A 326 0.33 8.76 51.60
CA ALA A 326 0.55 8.82 50.16
C ALA A 326 1.71 9.74 49.76
N SER A 327 1.90 10.87 50.46
CA SER A 327 3.01 11.81 50.23
C SER A 327 4.36 11.20 50.59
N LEU A 328 4.51 10.67 51.81
CA LEU A 328 5.75 10.03 52.29
C LEU A 328 6.13 8.81 51.44
N ARG A 329 5.14 8.05 50.99
CA ARG A 329 5.33 6.92 50.08
C ARG A 329 5.85 7.38 48.71
N SER A 330 5.28 8.45 48.16
CA SER A 330 5.73 9.00 46.88
C SER A 330 7.16 9.55 46.95
N ASP A 331 7.52 10.20 48.06
CA ASP A 331 8.88 10.73 48.28
C ASP A 331 9.89 9.60 48.49
N TYR A 332 9.52 8.54 49.21
CA TYR A 332 10.33 7.32 49.35
C TYR A 332 10.64 6.71 47.98
N PHE A 333 9.64 6.47 47.14
CA PHE A 333 9.85 5.89 45.81
C PHE A 333 10.57 6.84 44.85
N ARG A 334 10.47 8.16 45.08
CA ARG A 334 11.25 9.15 44.33
C ARG A 334 12.74 9.07 44.66
N GLN A 335 13.08 9.02 45.94
CA GLN A 335 14.47 8.87 46.38
C GLN A 335 15.05 7.52 45.95
N LEU A 336 14.29 6.43 46.12
CA LEU A 336 14.70 5.10 45.68
C LEU A 336 14.90 5.05 44.15
N ALA A 337 13.99 5.63 43.37
CA ALA A 337 14.14 5.67 41.91
C ALA A 337 15.38 6.44 41.46
N MET A 338 15.73 7.54 42.12
CA MET A 338 16.94 8.29 41.80
C MET A 338 18.20 7.51 42.14
N GLU A 339 18.26 6.90 43.33
CA GLU A 339 19.42 6.12 43.75
C GLU A 339 19.62 4.89 42.86
N MET A 340 18.54 4.17 42.51
CA MET A 340 18.62 3.00 41.64
C MET A 340 19.13 3.36 40.24
N LYS A 341 18.82 4.55 39.73
CA LYS A 341 19.36 5.04 38.45
C LYS A 341 20.83 5.42 38.53
N ASP A 342 21.26 6.02 39.64
CA ASP A 342 22.66 6.42 39.80
C ASP A 342 23.58 5.22 40.06
N GLN A 343 23.10 4.23 40.82
CA GLN A 343 23.85 3.04 41.17
C GLN A 343 23.85 1.96 40.07
N LEU A 344 22.96 2.00 39.09
CA LEU A 344 22.91 0.99 38.03
C LEU A 344 23.97 1.24 36.94
N GLU A 345 24.93 0.33 36.79
CA GLU A 345 25.95 0.46 35.76
C GLU A 345 25.53 -0.21 34.44
N ALA A 346 25.08 0.59 33.48
CA ALA A 346 24.57 0.10 32.19
C ALA A 346 25.55 -0.79 31.41
N ARG A 347 26.87 -0.59 31.57
CA ARG A 347 27.91 -1.44 30.94
C ARG A 347 27.92 -2.86 31.52
N LYS A 348 27.95 -3.00 32.85
CA LYS A 348 27.91 -4.30 33.52
C LYS A 348 26.64 -5.08 33.17
N VAL A 349 25.50 -4.38 33.09
CA VAL A 349 24.22 -4.99 32.72
C VAL A 349 24.26 -5.50 31.27
N ALA A 350 24.77 -4.70 30.33
CA ALA A 350 24.89 -5.08 28.93
C ALA A 350 25.82 -6.29 28.72
N GLU A 351 26.96 -6.32 29.43
CA GLU A 351 27.93 -7.42 29.39
C GLU A 351 27.35 -8.72 29.97
N GLN A 352 26.66 -8.65 31.13
CA GLN A 352 26.04 -9.83 31.74
C GLN A 352 24.90 -10.41 30.91
N LEU A 353 24.15 -9.55 30.21
CA LEU A 353 23.09 -9.95 29.29
C LEU A 353 23.61 -10.30 27.88
N LYS A 354 24.90 -10.10 27.62
CA LYS A 354 25.55 -10.25 26.30
C LYS A 354 24.81 -9.56 25.18
N LEU A 355 24.36 -8.33 25.42
CA LEU A 355 23.59 -7.56 24.42
C LEU A 355 24.46 -7.14 23.22
N ASP A 356 25.79 -7.21 23.33
CA ASP A 356 26.72 -6.93 22.23
C ASP A 356 26.68 -7.99 21.11
N GLU A 357 26.18 -9.20 21.38
CA GLU A 357 26.05 -10.28 20.38
C GLU A 357 24.78 -10.12 19.51
N VAL A 358 23.95 -9.11 19.81
CA VAL A 358 22.69 -8.87 19.10
C VAL A 358 22.96 -8.26 17.72
N ASN A 359 22.74 -9.05 16.67
CA ASN A 359 22.91 -8.57 15.30
C ASN A 359 21.69 -7.76 14.83
N HIS A 360 21.78 -6.43 14.86
CA HIS A 360 20.71 -5.51 14.47
C HIS A 360 20.60 -5.26 12.95
N THR A 361 21.59 -5.69 12.16
CA THR A 361 21.71 -5.33 10.74
C THR A 361 20.69 -6.03 9.83
N ALA A 362 20.36 -7.29 10.12
CA ALA A 362 19.39 -8.06 9.33
C ALA A 362 17.96 -7.51 9.45
N ALA A 363 17.57 -7.06 10.64
CA ALA A 363 16.28 -6.41 10.86
C ALA A 363 16.15 -5.09 10.08
N GLN A 364 17.24 -4.34 9.97
CA GLN A 364 17.26 -3.05 9.27
C GLN A 364 17.08 -3.22 7.77
N SER A 365 17.74 -4.21 7.15
CA SER A 365 17.57 -4.47 5.71
C SER A 365 16.15 -4.93 5.38
N HIS A 366 15.53 -5.75 6.24
CA HIS A 366 14.13 -6.17 6.06
C HIS A 366 13.14 -5.02 6.20
N LEU A 367 13.35 -4.10 7.14
CA LEU A 367 12.50 -2.92 7.30
C LEU A 367 12.65 -1.96 6.11
N HIS A 368 13.89 -1.77 5.64
CA HIS A 368 14.15 -0.94 4.47
C HIS A 368 13.45 -1.49 3.22
N ALA A 369 13.57 -2.80 2.97
CA ALA A 369 12.88 -3.47 1.87
C ALA A 369 11.35 -3.35 1.97
N LEU A 370 10.78 -3.50 3.17
CA LEU A 370 9.34 -3.31 3.36
C LEU A 370 8.90 -1.86 3.11
N LEU A 371 9.72 -0.88 3.51
CA LEU A 371 9.42 0.53 3.26
C LEU A 371 9.42 0.84 1.76
N GLU A 372 10.35 0.22 1.02
CA GLU A 372 10.43 0.30 -0.43
C GLU A 372 9.18 -0.31 -1.09
N ASP A 373 8.81 -1.53 -0.72
CA ASP A 373 7.57 -2.18 -1.20
C ASP A 373 6.31 -1.35 -0.87
N LEU A 374 6.25 -0.70 0.30
CA LEU A 374 5.10 0.15 0.66
C LEU A 374 5.00 1.41 -0.21
N MET A 375 6.13 1.99 -0.59
CA MET A 375 6.15 3.14 -1.50
C MET A 375 5.73 2.73 -2.92
N GLU A 376 6.15 1.55 -3.37
CA GLU A 376 5.73 0.98 -4.65
C GLU A 376 4.21 0.70 -4.66
N MET A 377 3.70 0.05 -3.61
CA MET A 377 2.26 -0.19 -3.45
C MET A 377 1.43 1.11 -3.39
N GLU A 378 1.96 2.17 -2.77
CA GLU A 378 1.30 3.49 -2.79
C GLU A 378 1.18 4.04 -4.23
N LYS A 379 2.20 3.84 -5.05
CA LYS A 379 2.19 4.24 -6.47
C LYS A 379 1.15 3.43 -7.25
N VAL A 380 1.11 2.11 -7.07
CA VAL A 380 0.10 1.24 -7.68
C VAL A 380 -1.33 1.65 -7.32
N LEU A 381 -1.58 1.95 -6.04
CA LEU A 381 -2.90 2.38 -5.58
C LEU A 381 -3.32 3.73 -6.17
N LYS A 382 -2.38 4.68 -6.34
CA LYS A 382 -2.65 5.96 -7.02
C LYS A 382 -3.02 5.74 -8.48
N ASP A 383 -2.27 4.89 -9.19
CA ASP A 383 -2.54 4.62 -10.60
C ASP A 383 -3.89 3.88 -10.79
N LEU A 384 -4.24 2.96 -9.88
CA LEU A 384 -5.56 2.31 -9.86
C LEU A 384 -6.71 3.28 -9.55
N ASP A 385 -6.51 4.28 -8.69
CA ASP A 385 -7.55 5.29 -8.42
C ASP A 385 -7.78 6.19 -9.64
N ILE A 386 -6.71 6.54 -10.38
CA ILE A 386 -6.83 7.27 -11.65
C ILE A 386 -7.61 6.44 -12.67
N LEU A 387 -7.30 5.15 -12.82
CA LEU A 387 -8.04 4.24 -13.70
C LEU A 387 -9.51 4.08 -13.28
N SER A 388 -9.77 4.00 -11.97
CA SER A 388 -11.12 3.96 -11.40
C SER A 388 -11.90 5.25 -11.68
N ALA A 389 -11.25 6.40 -11.56
CA ALA A 389 -11.83 7.69 -11.91
C ALA A 389 -12.16 7.79 -13.40
N LEU A 390 -11.27 7.31 -14.28
CA LEU A 390 -11.54 7.20 -15.72
C LEU A 390 -12.70 6.24 -16.03
N ALA A 391 -12.76 5.10 -15.35
CA ALA A 391 -13.85 4.14 -15.50
C ALA A 391 -15.21 4.75 -15.08
N LYS A 392 -15.24 5.64 -14.08
CA LYS A 392 -16.45 6.39 -13.70
C LYS A 392 -16.89 7.40 -14.77
N LEU A 393 -15.95 7.89 -15.59
CA LEU A 393 -16.24 8.78 -16.72
C LEU A 393 -16.74 8.05 -17.96
N LEU A 394 -16.75 6.70 -17.95
CA LEU A 394 -17.32 5.92 -19.03
C LEU A 394 -18.82 6.28 -19.19
N PRO A 395 -19.24 6.75 -20.37
CA PRO A 395 -20.63 7.11 -20.59
C PRO A 395 -21.51 5.87 -20.43
N LYS A 396 -22.49 5.92 -19.52
CA LYS A 396 -23.44 4.82 -19.25
C LYS A 396 -24.45 4.57 -20.39
N GLY A 397 -24.28 5.23 -21.53
CA GLY A 397 -25.06 5.04 -22.76
C GLY A 397 -24.33 5.69 -23.92
N ALA A 398 -23.90 4.87 -24.89
CA ALA A 398 -23.03 5.31 -25.99
C ALA A 398 -23.76 6.00 -27.15
N CYS A 399 -25.10 5.89 -27.22
CA CYS A 399 -25.91 6.46 -28.30
C CYS A 399 -27.02 7.37 -27.73
N ALA A 400 -26.66 8.36 -26.90
CA ALA A 400 -27.65 9.30 -26.36
C ALA A 400 -28.05 10.31 -27.45
N ALA A 401 -29.23 10.10 -28.04
CA ALA A 401 -29.83 11.02 -29.00
C ALA A 401 -30.01 12.42 -28.39
N LYS A 402 -29.58 13.46 -29.09
CA LYS A 402 -29.90 14.84 -28.74
C LYS A 402 -31.39 15.04 -29.06
N VAL A 403 -32.24 15.12 -28.04
CA VAL A 403 -33.66 15.48 -28.23
C VAL A 403 -33.72 16.78 -29.02
N ALA A 404 -34.36 16.75 -30.19
CA ALA A 404 -34.50 17.90 -31.08
C ALA A 404 -35.19 19.06 -30.34
N PRO A 405 -34.79 20.33 -30.58
CA PRO A 405 -35.49 21.46 -29.99
C PRO A 405 -36.92 21.48 -30.53
N ALA A 406 -37.89 21.53 -29.61
CA ALA A 406 -39.31 21.65 -29.96
C ALA A 406 -39.48 22.87 -30.89
N ALA A 407 -40.09 22.65 -32.06
CA ALA A 407 -40.45 23.73 -32.96
C ALA A 407 -41.33 24.74 -32.21
N PRO A 408 -41.16 26.06 -32.43
CA PRO A 408 -42.04 27.05 -31.84
C PRO A 408 -43.44 26.84 -32.44
N ASN A 409 -44.38 26.46 -31.57
CA ASN A 409 -45.78 26.37 -31.93
C ASN A 409 -46.22 27.72 -32.53
N SER A 410 -46.68 27.67 -33.78
CA SER A 410 -47.40 28.77 -34.44
C SER A 410 -48.84 28.83 -33.95
#